data_AF-A0A1A6FTL6-F1
#
_entry.id   AF-A0A1A6FTL6-F1
#
_cell.length_a   1.000
_cell.length_b   1.000
_cell.length_c   1.000
_cell.angle_alpha   90.00
_cell.angle_beta   90.00
_cell.angle_gamma   90.00
#
_symmetry.space_group_name_H-M   'P 1'
#
loop_
_entity.id
_entity.type
_entity.pdbx_description
1 polymer ?
#
loop_
_entity_poly.entity_id
_entity_poly.type
_entity_poly.pdbx_seq_one_letter_code
_entity_poly.pdbx_strand_id
1 'polypeptide(L)' 'MFIVDNSGQPLKDFISFGSGEPPASEYHSFVLYHNNSPRWSELLKLPIPVDKFRGSHIRFEFRHCS' A
#
# COMPACT_ATOMS: atom_id res chain seq x y z
N MET A 1 2.70 3.55 -0.60
CA MET A 1 2.73 2.34 0.25
C MET A 1 3.08 1.16 -0.63
N PHE A 2 3.97 0.30 -0.15
CA PHE A 2 4.40 -0.92 -0.84
C PHE A 2 4.23 -2.13 0.09
N ILE A 3 4.07 -3.30 -0.50
CA ILE A 3 4.30 -4.58 0.18
C ILE A 3 5.70 -5.02 -0.24
N VAL A 4 6.58 -5.28 0.71
CA VAL A 4 7.97 -5.67 0.42
C VAL A 4 8.30 -6.99 1.09
N ASP A 5 9.22 -7.75 0.50
CA ASP A 5 9.73 -8.99 1.08
C ASP A 5 10.83 -8.75 2.14
N ASN A 6 11.41 -9.84 2.66
CA ASN A 6 12.50 -9.80 3.63
C ASN A 6 13.77 -9.09 3.14
N SER A 7 13.97 -8.99 1.83
CA SER A 7 15.10 -8.29 1.21
C SER A 7 14.79 -6.81 0.92
N GLY A 8 13.57 -6.36 1.24
CA GLY A 8 13.10 -5.00 0.97
C GLY A 8 12.64 -4.78 -0.48
N GLN A 9 12.52 -5.84 -1.27
CA GLN A 9 12.07 -5.74 -2.66
C GLN A 9 10.54 -5.70 -2.74
N PRO A 10 9.95 -4.83 -3.58
CA PRO A 10 8.49 -4.76 -3.74
C PRO A 10 7.91 -6.05 -4.31
N LEU A 11 6.87 -6.56 -3.65
CA LEU A 11 6.02 -7.61 -4.19
C LEU A 11 5.02 -6.99 -5.17
N LYS A 12 4.85 -7.63 -6.33
CA LYS A 12 4.01 -7.11 -7.41
C LYS A 12 2.57 -7.57 -7.27
N ASP A 13 1.65 -6.65 -7.52
CA ASP A 13 0.22 -6.91 -7.78
C ASP A 13 -0.53 -7.59 -6.62
N PHE A 14 -0.19 -7.20 -5.39
CA PHE A 14 -0.84 -7.68 -4.16
C PHE A 14 -1.59 -6.60 -3.38
N ILE A 15 -1.90 -5.47 -4.00
CA ILE A 15 -2.75 -4.43 -3.42
C ILE A 15 -4.05 -4.36 -4.22
N SER A 16 -5.17 -4.71 -3.62
CA SER A 16 -6.49 -4.63 -4.25
C SER A 16 -7.31 -3.48 -3.65
N PHE A 17 -7.84 -2.65 -4.54
CA PHE A 17 -8.69 -1.50 -4.22
C PHE A 17 -10.17 -1.87 -4.04
N GLY A 18 -10.54 -3.13 -4.32
CA GLY A 18 -11.93 -3.55 -4.39
C GLY A 18 -12.58 -3.21 -5.73
N SER A 19 -13.91 -3.33 -5.80
CA SER A 19 -14.74 -2.94 -6.96
C SER A 19 -14.37 -3.55 -8.33
N GLY A 20 -13.58 -4.61 -8.36
CA GLY A 20 -13.12 -5.24 -9.60
C GLY A 20 -11.89 -4.57 -10.25
N GLU A 21 -11.31 -3.57 -9.59
CA GLU A 21 -10.05 -2.96 -10.06
C GLU A 21 -8.90 -3.97 -10.06
N PRO A 22 -8.04 -3.95 -11.08
CA PRO A 22 -6.83 -4.76 -11.10
C PRO A 22 -5.97 -4.52 -9.85
N PRO A 23 -5.31 -5.55 -9.31
CA PRO A 23 -4.34 -5.36 -8.25
C PRO A 23 -3.17 -4.47 -8.72
N ALA A 24 -2.62 -3.69 -7.80
CA ALA A 24 -1.44 -2.86 -8.03
C ALA A 24 -0.25 -3.30 -7.16
N SER A 25 0.93 -2.87 -7.59
CA SER A 25 2.20 -3.05 -6.88
C SER A 25 2.47 -1.91 -5.88
N GLU A 26 1.79 -0.78 -6.00
CA GLU A 26 1.91 0.37 -5.12
C GLU A 26 0.57 1.05 -4.86
N TYR A 27 0.46 1.72 -3.72
CA TYR A 27 -0.69 2.52 -3.34
C TYR A 27 -0.30 3.96 -3.01
N HIS A 28 -1.01 4.90 -3.60
CA HIS A 28 -0.94 6.32 -3.26
C HIS A 28 -2.26 6.75 -2.62
N SER A 29 -2.15 7.33 -1.43
CA SER A 29 -3.28 7.85 -0.67
C SER A 29 -3.67 9.24 -1.18
N PHE A 30 -4.88 9.71 -0.83
CA PHE A 30 -5.28 11.08 -1.14
C PHE A 30 -4.37 12.11 -0.45
N VAL A 31 -4.10 13.20 -1.17
CA VAL A 31 -3.43 14.39 -0.63
C VAL A 31 -4.49 15.34 -0.08
N LEU A 32 -4.52 15.53 1.23
CA LEU A 32 -5.42 16.46 1.90
C LEU A 32 -4.70 17.81 2.09
N TYR A 33 -5.09 18.81 1.30
CA TYR A 33 -4.46 20.13 1.30
C TYR A 33 -4.61 20.86 2.64
N HIS A 34 -3.52 21.47 3.13
CA HIS A 34 -3.43 22.15 4.43
C HIS A 34 -3.99 21.37 5.61
N ASN A 35 -3.81 20.05 5.62
CA ASN A 35 -4.28 19.19 6.70
C ASN A 35 -3.10 18.53 7.42
N ASN A 36 -2.78 19.02 8.63
CA ASN A 36 -1.69 18.52 9.46
C ASN A 36 -2.03 17.23 10.23
N SER A 37 -3.28 16.77 10.16
CA SER A 37 -3.73 15.53 10.80
C SER A 37 -4.72 14.82 9.88
N PRO A 38 -4.24 14.37 8.69
CA PRO A 38 -5.10 13.78 7.68
C PRO A 38 -5.76 12.50 8.22
N ARG A 39 -7.07 12.36 7.96
CA ARG A 39 -7.86 11.17 8.27
C ARG A 39 -8.27 10.50 6.97
N TRP A 40 -7.41 9.65 6.44
CA TRP A 40 -7.64 9.01 5.14
C TRP A 40 -8.83 8.05 5.15
N SER A 41 -8.94 7.20 6.18
CA SER A 41 -10.00 6.18 6.28
C SER A 41 -10.13 5.31 5.03
N GLU A 42 -9.02 5.10 4.33
CA GLU A 42 -8.93 4.28 3.12
C GLU A 42 -8.80 2.80 3.53
N LEU A 43 -9.54 1.92 2.85
CA LEU A 43 -9.52 0.48 3.08
C LEU A 43 -8.93 -0.23 1.86
N LEU A 44 -7.94 -1.08 2.09
CA LEU A 44 -7.27 -1.88 1.05
C LEU A 44 -7.29 -3.36 1.44
N LYS A 45 -7.31 -4.24 0.43
CA LYS A 45 -7.13 -5.68 0.62
C LYS A 45 -5.75 -6.10 0.12
N LEU A 46 -5.03 -6.87 0.92
CA LEU A 46 -3.69 -7.36 0.59
C LEU A 46 -3.68 -8.90 0.48
N PRO A 47 -4.06 -9.48 -0.68
CA PRO A 47 -4.15 -10.94 -0.86
C PRO A 47 -2.74 -11.57 -1.06
N ILE A 48 -1.86 -11.46 -0.06
CA ILE A 48 -0.51 -12.02 -0.11
C ILE A 48 -0.58 -13.55 0.06
N PRO A 49 0.02 -14.35 -0.84
CA PRO A 49 0.09 -15.81 -0.72
C PRO A 49 0.80 -16.25 0.56
N VAL A 50 0.37 -17.37 1.15
CA VAL A 50 0.88 -17.86 2.44
C VAL A 50 2.39 -18.09 2.43
N ASP A 51 2.94 -18.57 1.32
CA ASP A 51 4.37 -18.78 1.12
C ASP A 51 5.20 -17.48 1.14
N LYS A 52 4.60 -16.36 0.75
CA LYS A 52 5.25 -15.02 0.75
C LYS A 52 4.91 -14.20 1.99
N PHE A 53 3.78 -14.50 2.63
CA PHE A 53 3.26 -13.73 3.76
C PHE A 53 4.29 -13.65 4.89
N ARG A 54 4.97 -14.78 5.19
CA ARG A 54 6.00 -14.82 6.21
C ARG A 54 7.24 -14.05 5.76
N GLY A 55 7.49 -12.92 6.42
CA GLY A 55 8.61 -12.03 6.12
C GLY A 55 8.27 -10.83 5.24
N SER A 56 7.09 -10.86 4.62
CA SER A 56 6.58 -9.65 3.99
C SER A 56 6.22 -8.59 5.04
N HIS A 57 6.43 -7.33 4.71
CA HIS A 57 6.00 -6.21 5.54
C HIS A 57 5.47 -5.06 4.69
N ILE A 58 4.67 -4.19 5.30
CA ILE A 58 4.12 -3.02 4.64
C ILE A 58 5.07 -1.84 4.87
N ARG A 59 5.48 -1.18 3.80
CA ARG A 59 6.28 0.04 3.84
C ARG A 59 5.40 1.26 3.55
N PHE A 60 5.23 2.11 4.56
CA PHE A 60 4.62 3.42 4.42
C PHE A 60 5.69 4.48 4.14
N GLU A 61 5.43 5.33 3.16
CA GLU A 61 6.29 6.45 2.79
C GLU A 61 5.42 7.71 2.82
N PHE A 62 5.93 8.76 3.48
CA PHE A 62 5.27 10.05 3.57
C PHE A 62 5.98 11.03 2.65
N ARG A 63 5.21 11.75 1.82
CA ARG A 63 5.73 12.76 0.89
C ARG A 63 4.93 14.04 1.05
N HIS A 64 5.63 15.18 1.02
CA HIS A 64 4.99 16.47 0.90
C HIS A 64 4.73 16.74 -0.59
N CYS A 65 3.47 16.96 -0.95
CA CYS A 65 3.04 17.23 -2.33
C CYS A 65 2.67 18.71 -2.46
N SER A 66 3.66 19.56 -2.73
CA SER A 66 3.52 21.00 -3.01
C SER A 66 3.64 21.33 -4.49
#